data_AF-A0A845Z624-F1
#
_entry.id   AF-A0A845Z624-F1
#
_cell.length_a   1.000
_cell.length_b   1.000
_cell.length_c   1.000
_cell.angle_alpha   90.00
_cell.angle_beta   90.00
_cell.angle_gamma   90.00
#
_symmetry.space_group_name_H-M   'P 1'
#
loop_
_entity.id
_entity.type
_entity.pdbx_description
1 polymer ?
#
loop_
_entity_poly.entity_id
_entity_poly.type
_entity_poly.pdbx_seq_one_letter_code
_entity_poly.pdbx_strand_id
1 'polypeptide(L)' 'GITSNDTLSKGLALTTARLLGQVLAGCSMVRTPTEHPQFPELPVVLFPGNVGDVDGLATVYQRLSP' A
#
# COMPACT_ATOMS: atom_id res chain seq x y z
N GLY A 1 -5.33 -5.70 -7.62
CA GLY A 1 -6.38 -6.74 -7.58
C GLY A 1 -7.67 -6.15 -7.03
N ILE A 2 -8.79 -6.88 -7.14
CA ILE A 2 -10.13 -6.41 -6.68
C ILE A 2 -10.11 -6.13 -5.18
N THR A 3 -9.52 -7.02 -4.35
CA THR A 3 -9.40 -6.82 -2.90
C THR A 3 -8.67 -5.52 -2.56
N SER A 4 -7.50 -5.29 -3.17
CA SER A 4 -6.74 -4.05 -2.97
C SER A 4 -7.55 -2.81 -3.35
N ASN A 5 -8.30 -2.87 -4.46
CA ASN A 5 -9.13 -1.76 -4.89
C ASN A 5 -10.27 -1.48 -3.89
N ASP A 6 -10.92 -2.52 -3.38
CA ASP A 6 -11.99 -2.39 -2.39
C ASP A 6 -11.47 -1.88 -1.05
N THR A 7 -10.29 -2.32 -0.61
CA THR A 7 -9.63 -1.78 0.59
C THR A 7 -9.34 -0.28 0.43
N LEU A 8 -8.82 0.15 -0.72
CA LEU A 8 -8.52 1.57 -0.95
C LEU A 8 -9.79 2.42 -1.11
N SER A 9 -10.73 1.99 -1.95
CA SER A 9 -11.91 2.79 -2.32
C SER A 9 -13.03 2.75 -1.28
N LYS A 10 -13.26 1.59 -0.63
CA LYS A 10 -14.32 1.43 0.37
C LYS A 10 -13.78 1.49 1.79
N GLY A 11 -12.67 0.79 2.05
CA GLY A 11 -12.07 0.73 3.40
C GLY A 11 -11.44 2.05 3.84
N LEU A 12 -10.64 2.65 2.97
CA LEU A 12 -9.96 3.94 3.21
C LEU A 12 -10.67 5.13 2.54
N ALA A 13 -11.82 4.91 1.91
CA ALA A 13 -12.60 5.97 1.24
C ALA A 13 -11.78 6.85 0.28
N LEU A 14 -10.74 6.30 -0.37
CA LEU A 14 -9.89 7.06 -1.28
C LEU A 14 -10.58 7.26 -2.62
N THR A 15 -10.81 8.51 -2.99
CA THR A 15 -11.32 8.90 -4.32
C THR A 15 -10.25 8.88 -5.39
N THR A 16 -8.99 9.14 -4.99
CA THR A 16 -7.81 9.02 -5.82
C THR A 16 -6.67 8.44 -4.97
N ALA A 17 -5.77 7.68 -5.60
CA ALA A 17 -4.57 7.16 -4.95
C ALA A 17 -3.38 7.45 -5.86
N ARG A 18 -2.37 8.14 -5.34
CA ARG A 18 -1.12 8.37 -6.06
C ARG A 18 -0.17 7.21 -5.81
N LEU A 19 0.22 6.55 -6.90
CA LEU A 19 1.26 5.52 -6.88
C LEU A 19 2.62 6.18 -6.56
N LEU A 20 3.28 5.72 -5.50
CA LEU A 20 4.62 6.17 -5.13
C LEU A 20 5.73 5.39 -5.85
N GLY A 21 5.40 4.19 -6.32
CA GLY A 21 6.33 3.28 -6.99
C GLY A 21 6.19 1.86 -6.46
N GLN A 22 7.25 1.08 -6.63
CA GLN A 22 7.35 -0.29 -6.15
C GLN A 22 8.33 -0.38 -4.99
N VAL A 23 7.89 -0.94 -3.87
CA VAL A 23 8.74 -1.17 -2.67
C VAL A 23 9.49 -2.50 -2.79
N LEU A 24 8.91 -3.47 -3.51
CA LEU A 24 9.52 -4.71 -3.98
C LEU A 24 9.09 -4.96 -5.42
N ALA A 25 9.81 -5.81 -6.14
CA ALA A 25 9.43 -6.17 -7.51
C ALA A 25 7.96 -6.65 -7.56
N GLY A 26 7.13 -5.89 -8.27
CA GLY A 26 5.69 -6.13 -8.39
C GLY A 26 4.83 -5.90 -7.14
N CYS A 27 5.39 -5.41 -6.02
CA CYS A 27 4.61 -4.89 -4.89
C CYS A 27 4.64 -3.35 -4.91
N SER A 28 3.47 -2.73 -5.11
CA SER A 28 3.36 -1.28 -5.22
C SER A 28 2.99 -0.61 -3.90
N MET A 29 3.29 0.68 -3.80
CA MET A 29 2.93 1.50 -2.64
C MET A 29 2.13 2.73 -3.07
N VAL A 30 1.11 3.05 -2.30
CA VAL A 30 0.36 4.30 -2.35
C VAL A 30 0.43 4.98 -0.98
N ARG A 31 0.05 6.26 -0.92
CA ARG A 31 -0.06 6.99 0.34
C ARG A 31 -1.41 7.69 0.40
N THR A 32 -2.07 7.64 1.55
CA THR A 32 -3.29 8.41 1.76
C THR A 32 -2.98 9.92 1.71
N PRO A 33 -3.96 10.76 1.35
CA PRO A 33 -3.82 12.21 1.38
C PRO A 33 -3.51 12.72 2.79
N THR A 34 -2.87 13.89 2.89
CA THR A 34 -2.56 14.54 4.18
C THR A 34 -3.83 14.94 4.93
N GLU A 35 -4.93 15.15 4.21
CA GLU A 35 -6.22 15.59 4.73
C GLU A 35 -7.13 14.40 5.10
N HIS A 36 -6.65 13.17 4.97
CA HIS A 36 -7.44 12.00 5.30
C HIS A 36 -7.80 12.00 6.80
N PRO A 37 -9.10 11.92 7.17
CA PRO A 37 -9.57 12.24 8.53
C PRO A 37 -9.04 11.33 9.64
N GLN A 38 -8.81 10.05 9.33
CA GLN A 38 -8.33 9.06 10.31
C GLN A 38 -6.85 8.67 10.12
N PHE A 39 -6.42 8.51 8.88
CA PHE A 39 -5.09 8.02 8.51
C PHE A 39 -4.40 8.99 7.55
N PRO A 40 -4.01 10.20 7.99
CA PRO A 40 -3.27 11.11 7.15
C PRO A 40 -1.90 10.51 6.79
N GLU A 41 -1.51 10.62 5.52
CA GLU A 41 -0.17 10.26 5.06
C GLU A 41 0.27 8.80 5.31
N LEU A 42 -0.67 7.89 5.53
CA LEU A 42 -0.44 6.47 5.78
C LEU A 42 0.10 5.78 4.51
N PRO A 43 1.31 5.15 4.56
CA PRO A 43 1.78 4.30 3.48
C PRO A 43 0.96 2.99 3.44
N VAL A 44 0.50 2.62 2.26
CA VAL A 44 -0.24 1.36 2.01
C VAL A 44 0.50 0.57 0.93
N VAL A 45 0.95 -0.63 1.30
CA VAL A 45 1.63 -1.55 0.37
C VAL A 45 0.66 -2.59 -0.14
N LEU A 46 0.61 -2.75 -1.45
CA LEU A 46 -0.26 -3.69 -2.13
C LEU A 46 0.56 -4.90 -2.57
N PHE A 47 0.28 -6.05 -1.96
CA PHE A 47 0.84 -7.35 -2.35
C PHE A 47 -0.12 -8.07 -3.31
N PRO A 48 0.25 -8.26 -4.60
CA PRO A 48 -0.47 -9.17 -5.47
C PRO A 48 -0.30 -10.62 -4.99
N GLY A 49 -1.35 -11.43 -5.07
CA GLY A 49 -1.35 -12.80 -4.52
C GLY A 49 -0.37 -13.80 -5.16
N ASN A 50 0.33 -13.41 -6.23
CA ASN A 50 1.28 -14.24 -6.97
C ASN A 50 2.69 -13.63 -7.05
N VAL A 51 2.99 -12.58 -6.28
CA VAL A 51 4.24 -11.83 -6.37
C VAL A 51 4.87 -11.69 -4.98
N GLY A 52 6.20 -11.79 -4.94
CA GLY A 52 7.01 -11.67 -3.72
C GLY A 52 7.71 -12.98 -3.37
N ASP A 53 8.56 -12.91 -2.35
CA ASP A 53 9.17 -14.06 -1.70
C ASP A 53 8.56 -14.27 -0.30
N VAL A 54 8.94 -15.37 0.36
CA VAL A 54 8.45 -15.74 1.69
C VAL A 54 8.74 -14.67 2.75
N ASP A 55 9.78 -13.86 2.54
CA ASP A 55 10.23 -12.81 3.44
C ASP A 55 9.74 -11.42 3.00
N GLY A 56 8.88 -11.33 1.97
CA GLY A 56 8.53 -10.08 1.32
C GLY A 56 7.85 -9.10 2.28
N LEU A 57 6.99 -9.58 3.16
CA LEU A 57 6.35 -8.76 4.18
C LEU A 57 7.35 -8.25 5.22
N ALA A 58 8.24 -9.11 5.71
CA ALA A 58 9.28 -8.74 6.67
C ALA A 58 10.26 -7.73 6.07
N THR A 59 10.65 -7.93 4.81
CA THR A 59 11.54 -7.03 4.07
C THR A 59 10.90 -5.65 3.90
N VAL A 60 9.63 -5.58 3.51
CA VAL A 60 8.91 -4.30 3.41
C VAL A 60 8.82 -3.61 4.76
N TYR A 61 8.48 -4.35 5.81
CA TYR A 61 8.40 -3.81 7.16
C TYR A 61 9.73 -3.20 7.60
N GLN A 62 10.84 -3.89 7.39
CA GLN A 62 12.19 -3.38 7.71
C GLN A 62 12.55 -2.12 6.92
N ARG A 63 12.21 -2.07 5.62
CA ARG A 63 12.48 -0.89 4.77
C ARG A 63 11.70 0.36 5.16
N LEU A 64 10.52 0.18 5.75
CA LEU A 64 9.64 1.26 6.19
C LEU A 64 9.79 1.58 7.68
N SER A 65 10.53 0.75 8.41
CA SER A 65 10.87 1.01 9.81
C SER A 65 12.03 2.02 9.86
N PRO A 66 12.00 2.97 10.81
CA PRO A 66 13.08 3.93 11.01
C PRO A 66 14.38 3.29 11.50
#